data_AF-A0A401V1X7-F1
#
_entry.id   AF-A0A401V1X7-F1
#
_cell.length_a   1.000
_cell.length_b   1.000
_cell.length_c   1.000
_cell.angle_alpha   90.00
_cell.angle_beta   90.00
_cell.angle_gamma   90.00
#
_symmetry.space_group_name_H-M   'P 1'
#
loop_
_entity.id
_entity.type
_entity.pdbx_description
1 polymer ?
#
loop_
_entity_poly.entity_id
_entity_poly.type
_entity_poly.pdbx_seq_one_letter_code
_entity_poly.pdbx_strand_id
1 'polypeptide(L)' 'MTQPVGHDVPELEFDETVPPRPEEEIADVARSVPDPEGHGGTLPAP' A
#
# COMPACT_ATOMS: atom_id res chain seq x y z
N MET A 1 -26.08 -2.36 11.23
CA MET A 1 -25.76 -3.78 11.01
C MET A 1 -24.60 -3.83 10.02
N THR A 2 -23.35 -3.99 10.47
CA THR A 2 -22.24 -4.30 9.54
C THR A 2 -22.24 -5.81 9.35
N GLN A 3 -22.45 -6.27 8.12
CA GLN A 3 -22.34 -7.68 7.82
C GLN A 3 -20.86 -8.01 7.65
N PRO A 4 -20.33 -9.08 8.29
CA PRO A 4 -19.00 -9.56 7.98
C PRO A 4 -19.08 -10.20 6.60
N VAL A 5 -18.75 -9.42 5.58
CA VAL A 5 -18.50 -9.97 4.25
C VAL A 5 -17.27 -10.85 4.39
N GLY A 6 -17.49 -12.18 4.33
CA GLY A 6 -16.41 -13.14 4.18
C GLY A 6 -15.74 -12.87 2.86
N HIS A 7 -14.73 -12.00 2.89
CA HIS A 7 -13.93 -11.66 1.72
C HIS A 7 -12.93 -12.78 1.50
N ASP A 8 -13.38 -13.86 0.89
CA ASP A 8 -12.49 -14.73 0.13
C ASP A 8 -12.10 -13.90 -1.11
N VAL A 9 -11.03 -13.11 -0.97
CA VAL A 9 -10.46 -12.33 -2.07
C VAL A 9 -9.74 -13.34 -2.96
N PRO A 10 -10.12 -13.50 -4.23
CA PRO A 10 -9.39 -14.38 -5.14
C PRO A 10 -7.93 -13.93 -5.21
N GLU A 11 -7.00 -14.85 -4.98
CA GLU A 11 -5.57 -14.58 -5.15
C GLU A 11 -5.27 -14.36 -6.64
N LEU A 12 -4.45 -13.35 -6.95
CA LEU A 12 -4.00 -13.08 -8.32
C LEU A 12 -2.74 -13.90 -8.60
N GLU A 13 -2.68 -14.60 -9.74
CA GLU A 13 -1.47 -15.33 -10.11
C GLU A 13 -0.32 -14.37 -10.45
N PHE A 14 0.90 -14.77 -10.09
CA PHE A 14 2.11 -14.05 -10.50
C PHE A 14 2.46 -14.42 -11.95
N ASP A 15 2.62 -13.42 -12.81
CA ASP A 15 3.07 -13.62 -14.19
C ASP A 15 4.60 -13.76 -14.23
N GLU A 16 5.09 -14.99 -14.34
CA GLU A 16 6.52 -15.31 -14.42
C GLU A 16 7.21 -14.78 -15.70
N THR A 17 6.45 -14.37 -16.72
CA THR A 17 7.01 -13.78 -17.94
C THR A 17 7.35 -12.30 -17.78
N VAL A 18 6.76 -11.65 -16.77
CA VAL A 18 7.09 -10.28 -16.39
C VAL A 18 8.43 -10.31 -15.65
N PRO A 19 9.46 -9.63 -16.16
CA PRO A 19 10.73 -9.55 -15.46
C PRO A 19 10.51 -8.93 -14.07
N PRO A 20 11.25 -9.38 -13.04
CA PRO A 20 11.24 -8.70 -11.75
C PRO A 20 11.57 -7.23 -11.98
N ARG A 21 10.87 -6.34 -11.28
CA ARG A 21 11.06 -4.89 -11.33
C ARG A 21 11.86 -4.44 -10.10
N PRO A 22 13.20 -4.65 -10.07
CA PRO A 22 13.98 -4.35 -8.88
C PRO A 22 13.88 -2.87 -8.47
N GLU A 23 13.65 -1.96 -9.42
CA GLU A 23 13.46 -0.54 -9.17
C GLU A 23 12.16 -0.27 -8.40
N GLU A 24 11.11 -1.04 -8.67
CA GLU A 24 9.81 -0.94 -7.99
C GLU A 24 9.90 -1.43 -6.55
N GLU A 25 10.54 -2.57 -6.30
CA GLU A 25 10.76 -3.07 -4.93
C GLU A 25 11.54 -2.07 -4.08
N ILE A 26 12.59 -1.45 -4.65
CA ILE A 26 13.35 -0.40 -3.97
C ILE A 26 12.47 0.82 -3.69
N ALA A 27 11.63 1.22 -4.66
CA ALA A 27 10.75 2.37 -4.50
C ALA A 27 9.64 2.12 -3.47
N ASP A 28 9.14 0.88 -3.36
CA ASP A 28 8.14 0.49 -2.36
C ASP A 28 8.74 0.47 -0.96
N VAL A 29 9.95 -0.06 -0.79
CA VAL A 29 10.68 0.03 0.49
C VAL A 29 10.91 1.50 0.86
N ALA A 30 11.32 2.34 -0.07
CA ALA A 30 11.52 3.77 0.17
C ALA A 30 10.23 4.50 0.58
N ARG A 31 9.06 4.05 0.10
CA ARG A 31 7.74 4.60 0.45
C ARG A 31 7.04 3.89 1.61
N SER A 32 7.58 2.77 2.09
CA SER A 32 6.92 1.89 3.07
C SER A 32 6.74 2.54 4.45
N VAL A 33 7.55 3.56 4.75
CA VAL A 33 7.47 4.31 6.00
C VAL A 33 6.39 5.39 5.86
N PRO A 34 5.29 5.31 6.61
CA PRO A 34 4.29 6.37 6.64
C PRO A 34 4.90 7.65 7.18
N ASP A 35 4.50 8.79 6.63
CA ASP A 35 4.89 10.10 7.17
C ASP A 35 4.38 10.25 8.63
N PRO A 36 5.26 10.47 9.62
CA PRO A 36 4.86 10.58 11.02
C PRO A 36 3.95 11.80 11.29
N GLU A 37 4.01 12.84 10.45
CA GLU A 37 3.14 14.00 10.54
C GLU A 37 1.78 13.79 9.85
N GLY A 38 1.64 12.68 9.12
CA GLY A 38 0.45 12.32 8.37
C GLY A 38 0.22 13.16 7.12
N HIS A 39 -0.68 12.70 6.25
CA HIS A 39 -1.12 13.50 5.11
C HIS A 39 -1.94 14.71 5.59
N GLY A 40 -1.32 15.88 5.66
CA GLY A 40 -2.01 17.14 5.96
C GLY A 40 -1.16 18.20 6.66
N GLY A 41 -0.02 17.83 7.26
CA GLY A 41 0.75 18.74 8.11
C GLY A 41 -0.04 19.20 9.34
N THR A 42 0.65 19.74 10.35
CA THR A 42 -0.03 20.40 11.46
C THR A 42 -0.82 21.60 10.89
N LEU A 43 -2.15 21.52 10.88
CA LEU A 43 -2.97 22.70 10.61
C LEU A 43 -2.64 23.72 11.71
N PRO A 44 -2.29 24.98 11.38
CA PRO A 44 -2.14 25.99 12.41
C PRO A 44 -3.44 26.06 13.21
N ALA A 45 -3.34 25.99 14.53
CA ALA A 45 -4.48 26.13 15.44
C ALA A 45 -5.26 27.42 15.12
N PRO A 46 -6.61 27.40 15.25
CA PRO A 46 -7.45 28.54 14.91
C PRO A 46 -7.12 29.82 15.70
#